data_AF-A0A536M0I2-F1
#
_entry.id   AF-A0A536M0I2-F1
#
_cell.length_a   1.000
_cell.length_b   1.000
_cell.length_c   1.000
_cell.angle_alpha   90.00
_cell.angle_beta   90.00
_cell.angle_gamma   90.00
#
_symmetry.space_group_name_H-M   'P 1'
#
loop_
_entity.id
_entity.type
_entity.pdbx_description
1 polymer ?
#
loop_
_entity_poly.entity_id
_entity_poly.type
_entity_poly.pdbx_seq_one_letter_code
_entity_poly.pdbx_strand_id
1 'polypeptide(L)' 'MRRGLLLLLVPVSLILAAAAAITYFVWWDATHCTFCRMRLDEFGRCQNPDCHLGRLTREQDAARV' A
#
# COMPACT_ATOMS: atom_id res chain seq x y z
N MET A 1 -35.30 21.26 -7.21
CA MET A 1 -33.83 21.47 -7.33
C MET A 1 -32.99 20.52 -6.45
N ARG A 2 -33.41 20.13 -5.23
CA ARG A 2 -32.66 19.18 -4.36
C ARG A 2 -32.31 17.82 -4.98
N ARG A 3 -33.20 17.23 -5.79
CA ARG A 3 -32.96 15.92 -6.43
C ARG A 3 -31.78 15.91 -7.41
N GLY A 4 -31.57 16.99 -8.17
CA GLY A 4 -30.44 17.09 -9.11
C GLY A 4 -29.09 17.18 -8.40
N LEU A 5 -29.06 17.85 -7.24
CA LEU A 5 -27.85 17.95 -6.43
C LEU A 5 -27.45 16.60 -5.83
N LEU A 6 -28.43 15.84 -5.31
CA LEU A 6 -28.20 14.49 -4.78
C LEU A 6 -27.71 13.52 -5.88
N LEU A 7 -28.22 13.66 -7.10
CA LEU A 7 -27.78 12.85 -8.25
C LEU A 7 -26.33 13.12 -8.66
N LEU A 8 -25.79 14.32 -8.40
CA LEU A 8 -24.39 14.66 -8.64
C LEU A 8 -23.48 14.33 -7.45
N LEU A 9 -23.98 14.43 -6.22
CA LEU A 9 -23.19 14.17 -5.01
C LEU A 9 -22.80 12.69 -4.88
N VAL A 10 -23.67 11.77 -5.27
CA VAL A 10 -23.41 10.32 -5.19
C VAL A 10 -22.23 9.86 -6.07
N PRO A 11 -22.16 10.17 -7.38
CA PRO A 11 -21.01 9.77 -8.18
C PRO A 11 -19.72 10.46 -7.72
N VAL A 12 -19.80 11.72 -7.28
CA VAL A 12 -18.64 12.45 -6.76
C VAL A 12 -18.11 11.81 -5.48
N SER A 13 -18.98 11.42 -4.54
CA SER A 13 -18.53 10.76 -3.30
C SER A 13 -17.91 9.39 -3.57
N LEU A 14 -18.45 8.63 -4.55
CA LEU A 14 -17.86 7.36 -4.98
C LEU A 14 -16.47 7.55 -5.58
N ILE A 15 -16.27 8.56 -6.43
CA ILE A 15 -14.97 8.88 -7.02
C ILE A 15 -13.96 9.25 -5.92
N LEU A 16 -14.38 10.09 -4.96
CA LEU A 16 -13.52 10.49 -3.84
C LEU A 16 -13.17 9.30 -2.94
N ALA A 17 -14.14 8.43 -2.65
CA ALA A 17 -13.90 7.22 -1.86
C ALA A 17 -12.94 6.25 -2.57
N ALA A 18 -13.10 6.07 -3.89
CA ALA A 18 -12.20 5.25 -4.69
C ALA A 18 -10.78 5.82 -4.72
N ALA A 19 -10.65 7.13 -4.93
CA ALA A 19 -9.36 7.81 -4.89
C ALA A 19 -8.66 7.63 -3.54
N ALA A 20 -9.38 7.86 -2.43
CA ALA A 20 -8.85 7.69 -1.08
C ALA A 20 -8.40 6.24 -0.80
N ALA A 21 -9.21 5.25 -1.21
CA ALA A 21 -8.86 3.85 -1.07
C ALA A 21 -7.58 3.50 -1.86
N ILE A 22 -7.48 3.93 -3.12
CA ILE A 22 -6.30 3.70 -3.95
C ILE A 22 -5.07 4.33 -3.30
N THR A 23 -5.16 5.60 -2.88
CA THR A 23 -4.04 6.29 -2.20
C THR A 23 -3.62 5.56 -0.94
N TYR A 24 -4.57 5.09 -0.13
CA TYR A 24 -4.27 4.31 1.06
C TYR A 24 -3.55 3.00 0.71
N PHE A 25 -4.02 2.26 -0.30
CA PHE A 25 -3.38 1.02 -0.72
C PHE A 25 -1.96 1.24 -1.24
N VAL A 26 -1.73 2.29 -2.04
CA VAL A 26 -0.40 2.64 -2.54
C VAL A 26 0.54 3.01 -1.39
N TRP A 27 0.07 3.83 -0.45
CA TRP A 27 0.86 4.18 0.74
C TRP A 27 1.13 2.95 1.61
N TRP A 28 0.14 2.08 1.79
CA TRP A 28 0.28 0.86 2.58
C TRP A 28 1.32 -0.08 1.97
N ASP A 29 1.28 -0.30 0.65
CA ASP A 29 2.23 -1.13 -0.09
C ASP A 29 3.66 -0.56 -0.04
N ALA A 30 3.80 0.77 -0.07
CA ALA A 30 5.09 1.44 0.04
C ALA A 30 5.66 1.45 1.48
N THR A 31 4.85 1.21 2.50
CA THR A 31 5.26 1.28 3.91
C THR A 31 5.24 -0.06 4.64
N HIS A 32 4.51 -1.05 4.13
CA HIS A 32 4.38 -2.37 4.72
C HIS A 32 4.65 -3.46 3.68
N CYS A 33 5.37 -4.49 4.12
CA CYS A 33 5.57 -5.70 3.34
C CYS A 33 4.24 -6.42 3.11
N THR A 34 3.90 -6.71 1.85
CA THR A 34 2.63 -7.35 1.47
C THR A 34 2.39 -8.71 2.11
N PHE A 35 3.45 -9.49 2.32
CA PHE A 35 3.34 -10.88 2.80
C PHE A 35 3.24 -10.99 4.32
N CYS A 36 4.05 -10.24 5.08
CA CYS A 36 4.08 -10.34 6.54
C CYS A 36 3.50 -9.12 7.25
N ARG A 37 3.05 -8.11 6.51
CA ARG A 37 2.51 -6.83 7.03
C ARG A 37 3.47 -6.08 7.97
N MET A 38 4.76 -6.42 7.95
CA MET A 38 5.77 -5.70 8.72
C MET A 38 6.15 -4.41 7.99
N ARG A 39 6.47 -3.37 8.76
CA ARG A 39 6.91 -2.09 8.21
C ARG A 39 8.22 -2.25 7.41
N LEU A 40 8.28 -1.62 6.25
CA LEU A 40 9.46 -1.53 5.39
C LEU A 40 10.49 -0.58 6.01
N ASP A 41 11.78 -0.81 5.74
CA ASP A 41 12.86 0.13 6.08
C ASP A 41 12.87 1.37 5.14
N GLU A 42 13.79 2.30 5.37
CA GLU A 42 13.97 3.51 4.54
C GLU A 42 14.29 3.22 3.06
N PHE A 43 14.74 1.99 2.76
CA PHE A 43 15.07 1.51 1.43
C PHE A 43 13.97 0.62 0.82
N GLY A 44 12.80 0.52 1.46
CA GLY A 44 11.71 -0.34 0.98
C GLY A 44 12.00 -1.83 1.15
N ARG A 45 12.82 -2.22 2.13
CA ARG A 45 13.18 -3.63 2.39
C ARG A 45 12.40 -4.21 3.56
N CYS A 46 12.01 -5.49 3.41
CA CYS A 46 11.34 -6.24 4.45
C CYS A 46 12.37 -6.76 5.47
N GLN A 47 12.33 -6.25 6.70
CA GLN A 47 13.28 -6.64 7.74
C GLN A 47 12.98 -7.99 8.40
N ASN A 48 11.80 -8.59 8.16
CA ASN A 48 11.45 -9.89 8.73
C ASN A 48 12.13 -11.04 7.94
N PRO A 49 13.14 -11.72 8.50
CA PRO A 49 13.83 -12.79 7.79
C PRO A 49 12.99 -14.06 7.63
N ASP A 50 11.95 -14.24 8.45
CA ASP A 50 11.04 -15.38 8.39
C ASP A 50 9.93 -15.18 7.35
N CYS A 51 9.83 -13.98 6.77
CA CYS A 51 8.94 -13.67 5.67
C CYS A 51 9.59 -13.98 4.32
N HIS A 52 8.80 -14.47 3.35
CA HIS A 52 9.27 -14.78 2.00
C HIS A 52 10.06 -13.62 1.36
N LEU A 53 9.55 -12.38 1.44
CA LEU A 53 10.27 -11.21 0.90
C LEU A 53 11.52 -10.87 1.69
N GLY A 54 11.50 -10.94 3.02
CA GLY A 54 12.68 -10.59 3.82
C GLY A 54 13.80 -11.63 3.71
N ARG A 55 13.46 -12.91 3.45
CA ARG A 55 14.45 -13.93 3.07
C ARG A 55 15.13 -13.60 1.74
N LEU A 56 14.37 -13.19 0.72
CA LEU A 56 14.93 -12.75 -0.57
C LEU A 56 15.84 -11.53 -0.40
N THR A 57 15.44 -10.55 0.41
CA THR A 57 16.28 -9.38 0.72
C THR A 57 17.61 -9.79 1.37
N ARG A 58 17.58 -10.71 2.35
CA ARG A 58 18.78 -11.23 3.00
C ARG A 58 19.71 -11.96 2.04
N GLU A 59 19.15 -12.79 1.16
CA GLU A 59 19.93 -13.51 0.13
C GLU A 59 20.61 -12.54 -0.85
N GLN A 60 19.93 -11.44 -1.21
CA GLN A 60 20.52 -10.39 -2.05
C GLN A 60 21.63 -9.60 -1.35
N ASP A 61 21.48 -9.31 -0.06
CA ASP A 61 22.51 -8.64 0.73
C ASP A 61 23.73 -9.57 0.92
N ALA A 62 23.51 -10.86 1.15
CA ALA A 62 24.59 -11.86 1.27
C ALA A 62 25.36 -12.08 -0.06
N ALA A 63 24.70 -11.95 -1.21
CA ALA A 63 25.33 -12.07 -2.53
C ALA A 63 26.11 -10.81 -2.96
N ARG A 64 25.95 -9.68 -2.24
CA ARG A 64 26.67 -8.42 -2.50
C ARG A 64 27.99 -8.28 -1.74
N VAL A 65 28.26 -9.17 -0.79
CA VAL A 65 29.52 -9.24 -0.01
C VAL A 65 30.47 -10.23 -0.66
#